data_AF-A0A1H4IUG0-F1
#
_entry.id   AF-A0A1H4IUG0-F1
#
_cell.length_a   1.000
_cell.length_b   1.000
_cell.length_c   1.000
_cell.angle_alpha   90.00
_cell.angle_beta   90.00
_cell.angle_gamma   90.00
#
_symmetry.space_group_name_H-M   'P 1'
#
loop_
_entity.id
_entity.type
_entity.pdbx_description
1 polymer ?
#
loop_
_entity_poly.entity_id
_entity_poly.type
_entity_poly.pdbx_seq_one_letter_code
_entity_poly.pdbx_strand_id
1 'polypeptide(L)'
;MTLVTALTITESQVRVPCDEARAALDTVTGLTAPQAREKLRFAAGHTCEPVARIIDKAMSDARSSGLDPRQLVVTAAAVTAGEEIVRVRRKAHGKADWIASVTSDIRFDLTPRGLYEATGADVAPAPSPTVSRREDDVADRRPADRDPLADSVRELLYEVIDPDLGVNIVDLGFVRNVAVEQGRVAVITMTLTSAACPLTEIMSDQMRAELLPAEGDRLVSDFRIEWQWVPAWKPSDITADGREQLQAIGFTI
;
A
#
# COMPACT_ATOMS: atom_id res chain seq x y z
N MET A 1 -37.29 -1.80 6.48
CA MET A 1 -36.94 -1.53 5.08
C MET A 1 -35.99 -0.35 5.07
N THR A 2 -34.68 -0.62 5.04
CA THR A 2 -33.66 0.43 5.03
C THR A 2 -33.60 0.97 3.61
N LEU A 3 -33.97 2.24 3.41
CA LEU A 3 -33.82 2.92 2.12
C LEU A 3 -32.31 3.05 1.86
N VAL A 4 -31.76 2.20 0.98
CA VAL A 4 -30.39 2.34 0.49
C VAL A 4 -30.33 3.66 -0.28
N THR A 5 -29.76 4.68 0.34
CA THR A 5 -29.80 6.07 -0.10
C THR A 5 -28.68 6.37 -1.10
N ALA A 6 -27.57 5.64 -1.03
CA ALA A 6 -26.46 5.64 -1.97
C ALA A 6 -25.67 4.32 -1.84
N LEU A 7 -25.18 3.80 -2.95
CA LEU A 7 -24.26 2.66 -3.02
C LEU A 7 -22.86 3.20 -3.28
N THR A 8 -21.96 3.02 -2.32
CA THR A 8 -20.54 3.33 -2.48
C THR A 8 -19.78 2.04 -2.74
N ILE A 9 -18.94 2.05 -3.77
CA ILE A 9 -17.98 0.98 -4.03
C ILE A 9 -16.58 1.56 -4.13
N THR A 10 -15.63 0.88 -3.50
CA THR A 10 -14.21 1.24 -3.54
C THR A 10 -13.42 0.02 -4.01
N GLU A 11 -12.49 0.26 -4.92
CA GLU A 11 -11.50 -0.72 -5.35
C GLU A 11 -10.11 -0.12 -5.13
N SER A 12 -9.26 -0.83 -4.39
CA SER A 12 -7.92 -0.38 -4.04
C SER A 12 -6.84 -1.02 -4.91
N GLN A 13 -5.71 -0.33 -5.07
CA GLN A 13 -4.54 -0.78 -5.84
C GLN A 13 -4.85 -1.20 -7.29
N VAL A 14 -5.76 -0.49 -7.96
CA VAL A 14 -6.07 -0.70 -9.38
C VAL A 14 -4.87 -0.25 -10.21
N ARG A 15 -4.33 -1.11 -11.09
CA ARG A 15 -3.13 -0.84 -11.91
C ARG A 15 -3.39 0.13 -13.06
N VAL A 16 -3.74 1.35 -12.71
CA VAL A 16 -4.11 2.44 -13.60
C VAL A 16 -3.50 3.74 -13.04
N PRO A 17 -2.85 4.58 -13.87
CA PRO A 17 -2.41 5.92 -13.48
C PRO A 17 -3.57 6.85 -13.08
N CYS A 18 -3.37 7.72 -12.08
CA CYS A 18 -4.46 8.56 -11.56
C CYS A 18 -5.06 9.52 -12.59
N ASP A 19 -4.22 10.04 -13.49
CA ASP A 19 -4.62 10.95 -14.56
C ASP A 19 -5.51 10.25 -15.59
N GLU A 20 -5.13 9.04 -16.02
CA GLU A 20 -5.94 8.25 -16.94
C GLU A 20 -7.23 7.75 -16.28
N ALA A 21 -7.17 7.32 -15.01
CA ALA A 21 -8.36 6.98 -14.24
C ALA A 21 -9.30 8.18 -14.15
N ARG A 22 -8.80 9.37 -13.79
CA ARG A 22 -9.61 10.58 -13.68
C ARG A 22 -10.29 10.93 -15.00
N ALA A 23 -9.55 10.88 -16.11
CA ALA A 23 -10.12 11.10 -17.43
C ALA A 23 -11.25 10.12 -17.75
N ALA A 24 -11.10 8.83 -17.39
CA ALA A 24 -12.17 7.84 -17.56
C ALA A 24 -13.39 8.15 -16.66
N LEU A 25 -13.16 8.50 -15.39
CA LEU A 25 -14.22 8.83 -14.42
C LEU A 25 -15.06 10.05 -14.85
N ASP A 26 -14.40 11.10 -15.37
CA ASP A 26 -15.07 12.31 -15.85
C ASP A 26 -16.04 12.01 -16.99
N THR A 27 -15.74 11.01 -17.84
CA THR A 27 -16.63 10.64 -18.96
C THR A 27 -17.89 9.90 -18.54
N VAL A 28 -17.90 9.28 -17.36
CA VAL A 28 -19.03 8.44 -16.90
C VAL A 28 -19.87 9.08 -15.81
N THR A 29 -19.40 10.16 -15.21
CA THR A 29 -20.15 10.92 -14.21
C THR A 29 -21.46 11.44 -14.81
N GLY A 30 -22.58 11.21 -14.10
CA GLY A 30 -23.93 11.54 -14.56
C GLY A 30 -24.61 10.51 -15.46
N LEU A 31 -23.91 9.44 -15.87
CA LEU A 31 -24.51 8.34 -16.63
C LEU A 31 -25.12 7.28 -15.70
N THR A 32 -26.07 6.52 -16.23
CA THR A 32 -26.53 5.31 -15.54
C THR A 32 -25.43 4.23 -15.53
N ALA A 33 -25.42 3.35 -14.54
CA ALA A 33 -24.41 2.30 -14.43
C ALA A 33 -24.25 1.46 -15.73
N PRO A 34 -25.32 1.05 -16.43
CA PRO A 34 -25.18 0.35 -17.71
C PRO A 34 -24.57 1.19 -18.83
N GLN A 35 -24.92 2.48 -18.91
CA GLN A 35 -24.37 3.41 -19.91
C GLN A 35 -22.90 3.71 -19.64
N ALA A 36 -22.54 3.91 -18.37
CA ALA A 36 -21.16 4.09 -17.93
C ALA A 36 -20.31 2.87 -18.29
N ARG A 37 -20.79 1.66 -18.00
CA ARG A 37 -20.13 0.40 -18.37
C ARG A 37 -19.91 0.29 -19.87
N GLU A 38 -20.94 0.55 -20.69
CA GLU A 38 -20.81 0.48 -22.15
C GLU A 38 -19.81 1.51 -22.67
N LYS A 39 -19.88 2.74 -22.17
CA LYS A 39 -18.95 3.80 -22.56
C LYS A 39 -17.51 3.42 -22.23
N LEU A 40 -17.23 2.90 -21.04
CA LEU A 40 -15.89 2.44 -20.66
C LEU A 40 -15.43 1.24 -21.50
N ARG A 41 -16.30 0.28 -21.77
CA ARG A 41 -15.96 -0.90 -22.56
C ARG A 41 -15.59 -0.58 -24.02
N PHE A 42 -16.21 0.45 -24.58
CA PHE A 42 -15.96 0.89 -25.97
C PHE A 42 -15.02 2.10 -26.07
N ALA A 43 -14.58 2.66 -24.95
CA ALA A 43 -13.59 3.73 -24.93
C ALA A 43 -12.21 3.19 -25.35
N ALA A 44 -11.46 4.02 -26.08
CA ALA A 44 -10.10 3.70 -26.46
C ALA A 44 -9.17 3.84 -25.25
N GLY A 45 -8.47 2.76 -24.87
CA GLY A 45 -7.44 2.79 -23.83
C GLY A 45 -7.48 1.55 -22.94
N HIS A 46 -6.29 1.06 -22.57
CA HIS A 46 -6.14 -0.12 -21.70
C HIS A 46 -6.65 0.11 -20.26
N THR A 47 -6.88 1.37 -19.91
CA THR A 47 -7.33 1.84 -18.60
C THR A 47 -8.85 1.72 -18.39
N CYS A 48 -9.65 1.73 -19.45
CA CYS A 48 -11.11 1.75 -19.31
C CYS A 48 -11.69 0.39 -18.87
N GLU A 49 -11.03 -0.72 -19.23
CA GLU A 49 -11.44 -2.08 -18.86
C GLU A 49 -11.37 -2.32 -17.34
N PRO A 50 -10.26 -2.01 -16.63
CA PRO A 50 -10.24 -2.06 -15.16
C PRO A 50 -11.36 -1.24 -14.50
N VAL A 51 -11.62 -0.02 -14.99
CA VAL A 51 -12.68 0.85 -14.44
C VAL A 51 -14.07 0.27 -14.72
N ALA A 52 -14.29 -0.33 -15.90
CA ALA A 52 -15.55 -0.97 -16.26
C ALA A 52 -15.88 -2.15 -15.32
N ARG A 53 -14.87 -2.93 -14.92
CA ARG A 53 -15.06 -4.03 -13.96
C ARG A 53 -15.54 -3.57 -12.59
N ILE A 54 -15.13 -2.39 -12.15
CA ILE A 54 -15.61 -1.80 -10.89
C ILE A 54 -17.12 -1.50 -11.00
N ILE A 55 -17.57 -0.98 -12.15
CA ILE A 55 -19.00 -0.76 -12.39
C ILE A 55 -19.75 -2.09 -12.50
N ASP A 56 -19.19 -3.12 -13.16
CA ASP A 56 -19.82 -4.46 -13.21
C ASP A 56 -20.00 -5.04 -11.80
N LYS A 57 -19.00 -4.91 -10.93
CA LYS A 57 -19.10 -5.28 -9.51
C LYS A 57 -20.21 -4.50 -8.81
N ALA A 58 -20.28 -3.18 -9.01
CA ALA A 58 -21.34 -2.34 -8.44
C ALA A 58 -22.75 -2.75 -8.91
N MET A 59 -22.93 -3.08 -10.20
CA MET A 59 -24.20 -3.59 -10.72
C MET A 59 -24.56 -4.96 -10.14
N SER A 60 -23.57 -5.82 -9.90
CA SER A 60 -23.76 -7.13 -9.25
C SER A 60 -24.20 -6.97 -7.79
N ASP A 61 -23.56 -6.07 -7.05
CA ASP A 61 -23.89 -5.77 -5.66
C ASP A 61 -25.29 -5.14 -5.53
N ALA A 62 -25.65 -4.26 -6.46
CA ALA A 62 -26.98 -3.68 -6.57
C ALA A 62 -28.07 -4.74 -6.76
N ARG A 63 -27.88 -5.68 -7.70
CA ARG A 63 -28.83 -6.77 -7.95
C ARG A 63 -29.00 -7.66 -6.72
N SER A 64 -27.90 -7.99 -6.05
CA SER A 64 -27.90 -8.76 -4.81
C SER A 64 -28.67 -8.06 -3.68
N SER A 65 -28.69 -6.73 -3.71
CA SER A 65 -29.42 -5.87 -2.77
C SER A 65 -30.86 -5.55 -3.22
N GLY A 66 -31.33 -6.12 -4.34
CA GLY A 66 -32.68 -5.91 -4.87
C GLY A 66 -32.90 -4.59 -5.62
N LEU A 67 -31.83 -3.87 -5.98
CA LEU A 67 -31.88 -2.64 -6.78
C LEU A 67 -31.70 -2.96 -8.27
N ASP A 68 -32.48 -2.32 -9.14
CA ASP A 68 -32.26 -2.40 -10.59
C ASP A 68 -31.06 -1.52 -10.99
N PRO A 69 -29.97 -2.07 -11.57
CA PRO A 69 -28.82 -1.29 -12.01
C PRO A 69 -29.16 -0.15 -12.98
N ARG A 70 -30.25 -0.26 -13.76
CA ARG A 70 -30.70 0.81 -14.65
C ARG A 70 -31.14 2.08 -13.92
N GLN A 71 -31.46 1.96 -12.64
CA GLN A 71 -31.83 3.09 -11.81
C GLN A 71 -30.62 3.75 -11.16
N LEU A 72 -29.44 3.12 -11.14
CA LEU A 72 -28.25 3.68 -10.51
C LEU A 72 -27.55 4.67 -11.45
N VAL A 73 -27.32 5.88 -10.96
CA VAL A 73 -26.59 6.95 -11.64
C VAL A 73 -25.28 7.18 -10.89
N VAL A 74 -24.16 7.32 -11.62
CA VAL A 74 -22.87 7.71 -11.04
C VAL A 74 -22.95 9.19 -10.66
N THR A 75 -23.06 9.50 -9.38
CA THR A 75 -23.20 10.88 -8.88
C THR A 75 -21.87 11.52 -8.56
N ALA A 76 -20.93 10.73 -8.05
CA ALA A 76 -19.55 11.13 -7.84
C ALA A 76 -18.62 9.94 -8.09
N ALA A 77 -17.41 10.25 -8.52
CA ALA A 77 -16.32 9.30 -8.54
C ALA A 77 -15.04 10.01 -8.10
N ALA A 78 -14.22 9.31 -7.31
CA ALA A 78 -12.98 9.84 -6.80
C ALA A 78 -11.84 8.87 -7.13
N VAL A 79 -10.66 9.44 -7.40
CA VAL A 79 -9.43 8.70 -7.59
C VAL A 79 -8.33 9.31 -6.74
N THR A 80 -7.66 8.46 -5.97
CA THR A 80 -6.48 8.80 -5.18
C THR A 80 -5.29 7.96 -5.62
N ALA A 81 -4.08 8.49 -5.44
CA ALA A 81 -2.86 7.74 -5.71
C ALA A 81 -2.80 6.53 -4.79
N GLY A 82 -2.75 5.35 -5.39
CA GLY A 82 -2.53 4.11 -4.69
C GLY A 82 -1.04 3.92 -4.44
N GLU A 83 -0.73 2.86 -3.72
CA GLU A 83 0.64 2.48 -3.46
C GLU A 83 1.31 1.91 -4.73
N GLU A 84 2.53 2.34 -5.03
CA GLU A 84 3.28 1.78 -6.13
C GLU A 84 3.69 0.35 -5.83
N ILE A 85 3.32 -0.58 -6.72
CA ILE A 85 3.80 -1.95 -6.62
C ILE A 85 5.19 -2.00 -7.23
N VAL A 86 6.20 -2.16 -6.38
CA VAL A 86 7.60 -2.24 -6.81
C VAL A 86 8.08 -3.69 -6.83
N ARG A 87 8.75 -4.07 -7.92
CA ARG A 87 9.34 -5.40 -8.10
C ARG A 87 10.73 -5.31 -8.70
N VAL A 88 11.58 -6.28 -8.36
CA VAL A 88 12.90 -6.44 -8.96
C VAL A 88 12.76 -7.02 -10.37
N ARG A 89 13.48 -6.45 -11.34
CA ARG A 89 13.73 -7.03 -12.66
C ARG A 89 15.20 -7.38 -12.79
N ARG A 90 15.47 -8.66 -13.01
CA ARG A 90 16.81 -9.13 -13.41
C ARG A 90 17.04 -8.81 -14.89
N LYS A 91 18.25 -8.37 -15.22
CA LYS A 91 18.73 -8.04 -16.57
C LYS A 91 19.91 -8.93 -16.94
N ALA A 92 20.32 -8.85 -18.21
CA ALA A 92 21.54 -9.51 -18.68
C ALA A 92 22.78 -9.05 -17.90
N HIS A 93 23.81 -9.89 -17.87
CA HIS A 93 25.10 -9.63 -17.22
C HIS A 93 25.02 -9.38 -15.71
N GLY A 94 24.13 -10.09 -15.01
CA GLY A 94 24.02 -10.00 -13.54
C GLY A 94 23.45 -8.67 -13.04
N LYS A 95 22.95 -7.81 -13.93
CA LYS A 95 22.36 -6.53 -13.54
C LYS A 95 20.93 -6.71 -13.05
N ALA A 96 20.47 -5.81 -12.19
CA ALA A 96 19.08 -5.73 -11.78
C ALA A 96 18.61 -4.27 -11.76
N ASP A 97 17.32 -4.05 -11.91
CA ASP A 97 16.70 -2.74 -11.69
C ASP A 97 15.28 -2.90 -11.16
N TRP A 98 14.64 -1.78 -10.82
CA TRP A 98 13.29 -1.77 -10.27
C TRP A 98 12.26 -1.54 -11.38
N ILE A 99 11.13 -2.23 -11.28
CA ILE A 99 9.91 -1.88 -12.01
C ILE A 99 8.89 -1.45 -10.99
N ALA A 100 8.44 -0.20 -11.08
CA ALA A 100 7.26 0.29 -10.38
C ALA A 100 6.05 0.17 -11.30
N SER A 101 4.92 -0.24 -10.73
CA SER A 101 3.61 -0.14 -11.38
C SER A 101 2.78 0.85 -10.56
N VAL A 102 2.44 1.97 -11.20
CA VAL A 102 1.55 2.96 -10.59
C VAL A 102 0.19 2.33 -10.39
N THR A 103 -0.37 2.53 -9.19
CA THR A 103 -1.74 2.11 -8.88
C THR A 103 -2.55 3.29 -8.39
N SER A 104 -3.87 3.15 -8.46
CA SER A 104 -4.84 4.12 -7.98
C SER A 104 -5.91 3.42 -7.17
N ASP A 105 -6.44 4.10 -6.16
CA ASP A 105 -7.66 3.70 -5.49
C ASP A 105 -8.83 4.45 -6.11
N ILE A 106 -9.85 3.72 -6.54
CA ILE A 106 -11.00 4.25 -7.26
C ILE A 106 -12.25 4.02 -6.44
N ARG A 107 -13.01 5.10 -6.23
CA ARG A 107 -14.30 5.09 -5.55
C ARG A 107 -15.39 5.57 -6.50
N PHE A 108 -16.51 4.87 -6.52
CA PHE A 108 -17.76 5.32 -7.15
C PHE A 108 -18.86 5.47 -6.10
N ASP A 109 -19.59 6.57 -6.20
CA ASP A 109 -20.84 6.80 -5.48
C ASP A 109 -22.00 6.76 -6.48
N LEU A 110 -22.92 5.83 -6.26
CA LEU A 110 -24.05 5.53 -7.13
C LEU A 110 -25.35 5.79 -6.40
N THR A 111 -26.24 6.58 -7.00
CA THR A 111 -27.54 6.93 -6.39
C THR A 111 -28.68 6.51 -7.31
N PRO A 112 -29.78 5.94 -6.77
CA PRO A 112 -30.98 5.68 -7.57
C PRO A 112 -31.57 6.97 -8.16
N ARG A 113 -31.98 6.94 -9.44
CA ARG A 113 -32.45 8.08 -10.23
C ARG A 113 -33.60 8.85 -9.58
N GLY A 114 -34.50 8.17 -8.87
CA GLY A 114 -35.61 8.81 -8.14
C GLY A 114 -35.17 9.66 -6.94
N LEU A 115 -33.99 9.38 -6.37
CA LEU A 115 -33.37 10.22 -5.33
C LEU A 115 -32.46 11.31 -5.93
N TYR A 116 -31.84 11.03 -7.08
CA TYR A 116 -31.02 12.01 -7.80
C TYR A 116 -31.84 13.18 -8.37
N GLU A 117 -32.98 12.91 -9.00
CA GLU A 117 -33.88 13.97 -9.52
C GLU A 117 -34.49 14.82 -8.39
N ALA A 118 -34.74 14.24 -7.21
CA ALA A 118 -35.25 14.95 -6.04
C ALA A 118 -34.22 15.90 -5.37
N THR A 119 -32.93 15.71 -5.65
CA THR A 119 -31.82 16.50 -5.08
C THR A 119 -31.22 17.47 -6.11
N GLY A 120 -31.84 17.60 -7.29
CA GLY A 120 -31.35 18.38 -8.44
C GLY A 120 -31.36 19.90 -8.28
N ALA A 121 -31.54 20.43 -7.07
CA ALA A 121 -31.30 21.84 -6.74
C ALA A 121 -30.68 21.92 -5.34
N ASP A 122 -29.42 22.33 -5.28
CA ASP A 122 -28.65 22.58 -4.05
C ASP A 122 -28.57 21.44 -3.03
N VAL A 123 -27.79 20.42 -3.36
CA VAL A 123 -26.90 19.82 -2.37
C VAL A 123 -25.51 19.77 -2.99
N ALA A 124 -24.73 20.83 -2.77
CA ALA A 124 -23.29 20.70 -2.80
C ALA A 124 -22.94 19.48 -1.92
N PRO A 125 -22.21 18.47 -2.42
CA PRO A 125 -21.83 17.34 -1.59
C PRO A 125 -21.09 17.92 -0.39
N ALA A 126 -21.68 17.77 0.80
CA ALA A 126 -20.97 18.07 2.03
C ALA A 126 -19.64 17.31 1.94
N PRO A 127 -18.49 17.99 2.10
CA PRO A 127 -17.24 17.27 2.15
C PRO A 127 -17.39 16.27 3.29
N SER A 128 -17.41 14.97 2.96
CA SER A 128 -17.09 13.93 3.93
C SER A 128 -15.86 14.43 4.65
N PRO A 129 -15.83 14.45 6.00
CA PRO A 129 -14.75 15.08 6.72
C PRO A 129 -13.46 14.57 6.12
N THR A 130 -12.74 15.47 5.45
CA THR A 130 -11.34 15.24 5.13
C THR A 130 -10.74 15.05 6.50
N VAL A 131 -10.60 13.80 6.91
CA VAL A 131 -9.55 13.43 7.82
C VAL A 131 -8.30 13.66 6.99
N SER A 132 -7.95 14.94 6.82
CA SER A 132 -6.58 15.38 6.81
C SER A 132 -6.08 14.94 8.17
N ARG A 133 -5.79 13.64 8.30
CA ARG A 133 -4.61 13.24 9.03
C ARG A 133 -3.53 14.04 8.31
N ARG A 134 -3.14 15.14 8.92
CA ARG A 134 -1.95 15.87 8.51
C ARG A 134 -0.87 14.79 8.47
N GLU A 135 -0.50 14.36 7.26
CA GLU A 135 0.69 13.55 7.04
C GLU A 135 1.96 14.41 7.23
N ASP A 136 1.77 15.71 7.46
CA ASP A 136 2.77 16.66 7.95
C ASP A 136 2.76 16.73 9.49
N ASP A 137 3.11 15.63 10.14
CA ASP A 137 3.61 15.63 11.53
C ASP A 137 4.56 14.43 11.77
N VAL A 138 5.31 14.04 10.73
CA VAL A 138 6.60 13.34 10.89
C VAL A 138 7.73 14.31 10.53
N ALA A 139 7.55 15.58 10.89
CA ALA A 139 8.67 16.48 11.07
C ALA A 139 9.36 16.09 12.38
N ASP A 140 10.52 15.46 12.24
CA ASP A 140 11.62 15.60 13.19
C ASP A 140 11.23 15.38 14.66
N ARG A 141 10.90 14.13 15.01
CA ARG A 141 11.21 13.65 16.36
C ARG A 141 12.73 13.60 16.47
N ARG A 142 13.31 14.72 16.86
CA ARG A 142 14.62 14.82 17.51
C ARG A 142 14.84 13.57 18.37
N PRO A 143 15.99 12.86 18.30
CA PRO A 143 16.17 11.61 19.03
C PRO A 143 16.21 11.93 20.53
N ALA A 144 15.06 11.87 21.18
CA ALA A 144 14.91 11.96 22.62
C ALA A 144 14.80 10.53 23.14
N ASP A 145 15.77 10.14 23.96
CA ASP A 145 16.00 8.79 24.50
C ASP A 145 16.14 7.69 23.45
N ARG A 146 17.30 7.66 22.77
CA ARG A 146 17.78 6.39 22.22
C ARG A 146 18.20 5.51 23.38
N ASP A 147 17.46 4.42 23.59
CA ASP A 147 17.88 3.35 24.50
C ASP A 147 19.19 2.77 23.95
N PRO A 148 20.33 2.90 24.66
CA PRO A 148 21.62 2.38 24.19
C PRO A 148 21.56 0.88 23.89
N LEU A 149 20.69 0.15 24.59
CA LEU A 149 20.51 -1.28 24.36
C LEU A 149 19.79 -1.53 23.03
N ALA A 150 18.80 -0.71 22.69
CA ALA A 150 18.11 -0.78 21.40
C ALA A 150 19.03 -0.42 20.22
N ASP A 151 19.94 0.55 20.40
CA ASP A 151 20.96 0.89 19.40
C ASP A 151 21.91 -0.30 19.18
N SER A 152 22.40 -0.94 20.25
CA SER A 152 23.26 -2.13 20.12
C SER A 152 22.54 -3.34 19.53
N VAL A 153 21.23 -3.53 19.81
CA VAL A 153 20.41 -4.54 19.12
C VAL A 153 20.32 -4.21 17.63
N ARG A 154 20.12 -2.93 17.28
CA ARG A 154 20.07 -2.51 15.87
C ARG A 154 21.41 -2.73 15.16
N GLU A 155 22.53 -2.52 15.83
CA GLU A 155 23.87 -2.82 15.31
C GLU A 155 24.03 -4.30 14.96
N LEU A 156 23.60 -5.22 15.85
CA LEU A 156 23.63 -6.66 15.56
C LEU A 156 22.77 -7.04 14.34
N LEU A 157 21.67 -6.33 14.10
CA LEU A 157 20.82 -6.60 12.93
C LEU A 157 21.49 -6.27 11.58
N TYR A 158 22.62 -5.56 11.55
CA TYR A 158 23.39 -5.36 10.31
C TYR A 158 24.05 -6.66 9.80
N GLU A 159 24.26 -7.65 10.67
CA GLU A 159 24.83 -8.95 10.27
C GLU A 159 23.78 -9.86 9.61
N VAL A 160 22.50 -9.51 9.71
CA VAL A 160 21.40 -10.28 9.10
C VAL A 160 21.24 -9.86 7.64
N ILE A 161 21.53 -10.80 6.73
CA ILE A 161 21.55 -10.56 5.28
C ILE A 161 20.29 -11.11 4.61
N ASP A 162 19.65 -10.29 3.77
CA ASP A 162 18.55 -10.75 2.94
C ASP A 162 19.06 -11.74 1.87
N PRO A 163 18.55 -12.99 1.83
CA PRO A 163 19.07 -14.02 0.94
C PRO A 163 18.78 -13.78 -0.55
N ASP A 164 17.83 -12.90 -0.89
CA ASP A 164 17.45 -12.61 -2.29
C ASP A 164 18.24 -11.42 -2.87
N LEU A 165 18.52 -10.42 -2.04
CA LEU A 165 19.19 -9.18 -2.39
C LEU A 165 20.66 -9.15 -1.97
N GLY A 166 21.09 -9.96 -1.00
CA GLY A 166 22.49 -10.04 -0.56
C GLY A 166 22.98 -8.81 0.21
N VAL A 167 22.06 -8.01 0.75
CA VAL A 167 22.33 -6.79 1.54
C VAL A 167 21.63 -6.90 2.88
N ASN A 168 22.16 -6.23 3.91
CA ASN A 168 21.62 -6.33 5.25
C ASN A 168 20.22 -5.69 5.38
N ILE A 169 19.42 -6.24 6.29
CA ILE A 169 18.01 -5.84 6.48
C ILE A 169 17.83 -4.42 7.02
N VAL A 170 18.87 -3.86 7.65
CA VAL A 170 18.84 -2.50 8.22
C VAL A 170 19.01 -1.47 7.11
N ASP A 171 19.99 -1.66 6.23
CA ASP A 171 20.27 -0.79 5.09
C ASP A 171 19.24 -0.91 3.97
N LEU A 172 18.63 -2.08 3.83
CA LEU A 172 17.44 -2.26 2.98
C LEU A 172 16.22 -1.52 3.53
N GLY A 173 16.24 -1.04 4.78
CA GLY A 173 15.14 -0.31 5.38
C GLY A 173 13.98 -1.19 5.84
N PHE A 174 14.20 -2.51 5.99
CA PHE A 174 13.18 -3.43 6.51
C PHE A 174 12.98 -3.24 8.02
N VAL A 175 14.02 -2.84 8.76
CA VAL A 175 13.94 -2.57 10.21
C VAL A 175 13.52 -1.13 10.47
N ARG A 176 12.23 -0.93 10.78
CA ARG A 176 11.62 0.38 11.03
C ARG A 176 11.91 0.92 12.43
N ASN A 177 11.80 0.06 13.44
CA ASN A 177 12.01 0.45 14.83
C ASN A 177 12.57 -0.73 15.63
N VAL A 178 13.37 -0.40 16.65
CA VAL A 178 13.85 -1.35 17.65
C VAL A 178 13.57 -0.72 19.01
N ALA A 179 12.87 -1.45 19.86
CA ALA A 179 12.64 -1.06 21.25
C ALA A 179 13.00 -2.24 22.16
N VAL A 180 13.43 -1.96 23.39
CA VAL A 180 13.66 -3.02 24.38
C VAL A 180 12.72 -2.82 25.56
N GLU A 181 11.92 -3.84 25.84
CA GLU A 181 10.96 -3.83 26.95
C GLU A 181 11.63 -4.19 28.29
N GLN A 182 10.91 -3.95 29.39
CA GLN A 182 11.35 -4.36 30.72
C GLN A 182 11.53 -5.88 30.76
N GLY A 183 12.75 -6.34 31.09
CA GLY A 183 13.14 -7.75 30.99
C GLY A 183 14.09 -8.07 29.83
N ARG A 184 14.60 -7.05 29.11
CA ARG A 184 15.53 -7.21 27.97
C ARG A 184 14.94 -8.02 26.82
N VAL A 185 13.66 -7.82 26.52
CA VAL A 185 13.01 -8.40 25.34
C VAL A 185 13.04 -7.38 24.21
N ALA A 186 13.70 -7.70 23.10
CA ALA A 186 13.73 -6.83 21.93
C ALA A 186 12.42 -6.93 21.13
N VAL A 187 11.83 -5.78 20.85
CA VAL A 187 10.67 -5.63 19.97
C VAL A 187 11.16 -4.97 18.70
N ILE A 188 11.16 -5.74 17.61
CA ILE A 188 11.70 -5.30 16.32
C ILE A 188 10.50 -5.09 15.39
N THR A 189 10.22 -3.85 15.05
CA THR A 189 9.18 -3.50 14.08
C THR A 189 9.78 -3.61 12.68
N MET A 190 9.26 -4.54 11.90
CA MET A 190 9.74 -4.81 10.54
C MET A 190 8.66 -4.64 9.49
N THR A 191 9.09 -4.27 8.29
CA THR A 191 8.28 -4.30 7.08
C THR A 191 8.94 -5.21 6.05
N LEU A 192 8.16 -6.05 5.38
CA LEU A 192 8.63 -6.87 4.27
C LEU A 192 7.90 -6.48 3.00
N THR A 193 8.44 -6.92 1.87
CA THR A 193 7.80 -6.77 0.55
C THR A 193 6.63 -7.74 0.34
N SER A 194 6.48 -8.78 1.18
CA SER A 194 5.38 -9.76 1.12
C SER A 194 5.15 -10.50 2.45
N ALA A 195 3.88 -10.67 2.84
CA ALA A 195 3.46 -11.38 4.06
C ALA A 195 3.63 -12.90 4.01
N ALA A 196 3.88 -13.48 2.83
CA ALA A 196 3.99 -14.92 2.62
C ALA A 196 5.37 -15.33 2.06
N CYS A 197 6.42 -14.56 2.35
CA CYS A 197 7.76 -14.90 1.86
C CYS A 197 8.32 -16.10 2.65
N PRO A 198 8.64 -17.25 2.02
CA PRO A 198 9.22 -18.41 2.72
C PRO A 198 10.59 -18.11 3.31
N LEU A 199 11.24 -17.04 2.88
CA LEU A 199 12.55 -16.59 3.37
C LEU A 199 12.46 -15.88 4.72
N THR A 200 11.26 -15.54 5.18
CA THR A 200 11.03 -14.92 6.51
C THR A 200 11.54 -15.83 7.63
N GLU A 201 11.41 -17.15 7.48
CA GLU A 201 11.93 -18.12 8.45
C GLU A 201 13.46 -18.08 8.51
N ILE A 202 14.12 -18.07 7.34
CA ILE A 202 15.58 -17.98 7.23
C ILE A 202 16.11 -16.69 7.86
N MET A 203 15.45 -15.55 7.59
CA MET A 203 15.83 -14.28 8.19
C MET A 203 15.62 -14.28 9.71
N SER A 204 14.50 -14.84 10.18
CA SER A 204 14.21 -14.95 11.62
C SER A 204 15.23 -15.84 12.34
N ASP A 205 15.68 -16.90 11.69
CA ASP A 205 16.73 -17.78 12.22
C ASP A 205 18.09 -17.08 12.27
N GLN A 206 18.45 -16.29 11.25
CA GLN A 206 19.64 -15.44 11.28
C GLN A 206 19.55 -14.41 12.42
N MET A 207 18.42 -13.69 12.54
CA MET A 207 18.20 -12.75 13.66
C MET A 207 18.34 -13.43 15.02
N ARG A 208 17.83 -14.66 15.16
CA ARG A 208 17.98 -15.43 16.39
C ARG A 208 19.43 -15.78 16.67
N ALA A 209 20.20 -16.18 15.67
CA ALA A 209 21.61 -16.49 15.83
C ALA A 209 22.41 -15.27 16.33
N GLU A 210 22.12 -14.08 15.79
CA GLU A 210 22.81 -12.84 16.15
C GLU A 210 22.36 -12.28 17.50
N LEU A 211 21.05 -12.28 17.78
CA LEU A 211 20.50 -11.67 19.00
C LEU A 211 20.53 -12.59 20.22
N LEU A 212 20.45 -13.91 19.99
CA LEU A 212 20.40 -14.94 21.03
C LEU A 212 21.47 -16.01 20.77
N PRO A 213 22.77 -15.64 20.72
CA PRO A 213 23.83 -16.59 20.44
C PRO A 213 23.86 -17.71 21.49
N ALA A 214 24.18 -18.92 21.04
CA ALA A 214 24.28 -20.09 21.91
C ALA A 214 25.48 -19.99 22.88
N GLU A 215 26.52 -19.27 22.47
CA GLU A 215 27.75 -19.04 23.24
C GLU A 215 28.08 -17.54 23.18
N GLY A 216 28.39 -16.93 24.32
CA GLY A 216 28.69 -15.49 24.42
C GLY A 216 27.74 -14.72 25.35
N ASP A 217 27.94 -13.40 25.42
CA ASP A 217 27.09 -12.53 26.21
C ASP A 217 25.81 -12.20 25.45
N ARG A 218 24.65 -12.37 26.10
CA ARG A 218 23.35 -12.14 25.49
C ARG A 218 22.90 -10.72 25.80
N LEU A 219 22.89 -9.89 24.77
CA LEU A 219 22.43 -8.50 24.86
C LEU A 219 20.95 -8.44 25.27
N VAL A 220 20.14 -9.38 24.75
CA VAL A 220 18.71 -9.51 25.03
C VAL A 220 18.35 -10.93 25.48
N SER A 221 17.32 -11.03 26.32
CA SER A 221 16.81 -12.31 26.84
C SER A 221 16.01 -13.06 25.78
N ASP A 222 15.20 -12.32 25.01
CA ASP A 222 14.40 -12.83 23.90
C ASP A 222 14.11 -11.69 22.90
N PHE A 223 13.53 -12.02 21.74
CA PHE A 223 13.03 -11.01 20.81
C PHE A 223 11.69 -11.43 20.17
N ARG A 224 10.91 -10.44 19.76
CA ARG A 224 9.69 -10.63 18.97
C ARG A 224 9.65 -9.66 17.80
N ILE A 225 9.13 -10.14 16.67
CA ILE A 225 8.97 -9.35 15.46
C ILE A 225 7.54 -8.83 15.41
N GLU A 226 7.38 -7.51 15.28
CA GLU A 226 6.11 -6.86 15.01
C GLU A 226 6.04 -6.47 13.53
N TRP A 227 5.07 -7.03 12.81
CA TRP A 227 4.88 -6.73 11.39
C TRP A 227 4.11 -5.44 11.19
N GLN A 228 4.74 -4.48 10.52
CA GLN A 228 4.13 -3.23 10.10
C GLN A 228 4.09 -3.15 8.57
N TRP A 229 2.89 -3.25 8.01
CA TRP A 229 2.63 -3.16 6.57
C TRP A 229 2.29 -1.75 6.09
N VAL A 230 2.01 -0.83 7.02
CA VAL A 230 1.64 0.56 6.73
C VAL A 230 2.56 1.51 7.52
N PRO A 231 3.34 2.38 6.86
CA PRO A 231 3.47 2.53 5.41
C PRO A 231 4.24 1.34 4.79
N ALA A 232 3.87 0.97 3.58
CA ALA A 232 4.54 -0.11 2.88
C ALA A 232 5.95 0.27 2.45
N TRP A 233 6.80 -0.76 2.28
CA TRP A 233 8.19 -0.60 1.91
C TRP A 233 8.37 -0.13 0.47
N LYS A 234 9.28 0.81 0.25
CA LYS A 234 9.64 1.34 -1.07
C LYS A 234 11.17 1.37 -1.23
N PRO A 235 11.73 1.30 -2.46
CA PRO A 235 13.18 1.47 -2.66
C PRO A 235 13.73 2.81 -2.16
N SER A 236 12.87 3.82 -1.97
CA SER A 236 13.26 5.08 -1.32
C SER A 236 13.68 4.90 0.15
N ASP A 237 13.21 3.84 0.82
CA ASP A 237 13.56 3.51 2.20
C ASP A 237 14.99 2.97 2.36
N ILE A 238 15.66 2.61 1.26
CA ILE A 238 17.03 2.08 1.28
C ILE A 238 18.02 3.21 1.61
N THR A 239 18.90 2.94 2.59
CA THR A 239 19.95 3.86 3.05
C THR A 239 21.00 4.12 1.96
N ALA A 240 21.80 5.18 2.08
CA ALA A 240 22.85 5.48 1.12
C ALA A 240 23.85 4.31 0.98
N ASP A 241 24.28 3.73 2.11
CA ASP A 241 25.21 2.61 2.16
C ASP A 241 24.58 1.33 1.55
N GLY A 242 23.29 1.08 1.81
CA GLY A 242 22.54 0.00 1.17
C GLY A 242 22.46 0.16 -0.35
N ARG A 243 22.30 1.38 -0.85
CA ARG A 243 22.30 1.66 -2.29
C ARG A 243 23.66 1.40 -2.92
N GLU A 244 24.75 1.77 -2.25
CA GLU A 244 26.11 1.48 -2.72
C GLU A 244 26.37 -0.03 -2.80
N GLN A 245 25.98 -0.79 -1.77
CA GLN A 245 26.09 -2.25 -1.75
C GLN A 245 25.27 -2.88 -2.88
N LEU A 246 24.03 -2.44 -3.07
CA LEU A 246 23.17 -2.90 -4.17
C LEU A 246 23.77 -2.56 -5.54
N GLN A 247 24.38 -1.38 -5.71
CA GLN A 247 25.08 -1.01 -6.94
C GLN A 247 26.30 -1.91 -7.20
N ALA A 248 27.05 -2.27 -6.16
CA ALA A 248 28.21 -3.16 -6.27
C ALA A 248 27.84 -4.56 -6.79
N ILE A 249 26.65 -5.06 -6.44
CA ILE A 249 26.14 -6.35 -6.93
C ILE A 249 25.32 -6.22 -8.23
N GLY A 250 25.28 -5.03 -8.84
CA GLY A 250 24.72 -4.81 -10.18
C GLY A 250 23.31 -4.23 -10.23
N PHE A 251 22.73 -3.75 -9.13
CA PHE A 251 21.47 -3.01 -9.17
C PHE A 251 21.67 -1.60 -9.74
N THR A 252 20.74 -1.17 -10.58
CA THR A 252 20.63 0.22 -11.03
C THR A 252 19.62 0.91 -10.12
N ILE A 253 20.11 1.85 -9.30
CA ILE A 253 19.33 2.62 -8.32
C ILE A 253 19.46 4.10 -8.64
#